data_AF-A0A0G4ANP0-F1
#
_entry.id   AF-A0A0G4ANP0-F1
#
_cell.length_a   1.000
_cell.length_b   1.000
_cell.length_c   1.000
_cell.angle_alpha   90.00
_cell.angle_beta   90.00
_cell.angle_gamma   90.00
#
_symmetry.space_group_name_H-M   'P 1'
#
loop_
_entity.id
_entity.type
_entity.pdbx_description
1 polymer ?
#
loop_
_entity_poly.entity_id
_entity_poly.type
_entity_poly.pdbx_seq_one_letter_code
_entity_poly.pdbx_strand_id
1 'polypeptide(L)'
;CVNCGKLKADLNDTSFADKVKHARDPKTRMSVVWNYCKTKTICETDAIEETDPDMPDEAAPVKKGHGGCGHVQPQIRKEGLKLFLQYKKT
;
A
#
# COMPACT_ATOMS: atom_id res chain seq x y z
N CYS A 1 -2.05 -0.89 -7.24
CA CYS A 1 -1.24 -2.10 -7.44
C CYS A 1 -1.38 -2.49 -8.91
N VAL A 2 -0.30 -2.85 -9.61
CA VAL A 2 -0.38 -3.27 -11.03
C VAL A 2 -1.04 -4.64 -11.24
N ASN A 3 -1.26 -5.41 -10.16
CA ASN A 3 -1.88 -6.73 -10.20
C ASN A 3 -3.34 -6.69 -9.70
N CYS A 4 -3.57 -6.34 -8.43
CA CYS A 4 -4.92 -6.38 -7.82
C CYS A 4 -5.70 -5.05 -7.88
N GLY A 5 -5.14 -3.98 -8.47
CA GLY A 5 -5.82 -2.68 -8.56
C GLY A 5 -5.93 -1.87 -7.26
N LYS A 6 -5.79 -2.48 -6.08
CA LYS A 6 -5.85 -1.80 -4.78
C LYS A 6 -4.79 -0.70 -4.65
N LEU A 7 -5.12 0.42 -4.00
CA LEU A 7 -4.12 1.44 -3.62
C LEU A 7 -3.01 0.77 -2.81
N LYS A 8 -1.76 1.23 -2.83
CA LYS A 8 -0.64 0.56 -2.12
C LYS A 8 -0.47 1.02 -0.67
N ALA A 9 -1.44 1.77 -0.16
CA ALA A 9 -1.44 2.39 1.16
C ALA A 9 -2.89 2.49 1.65
N ASP A 10 -3.03 2.67 2.96
CA ASP A 10 -4.27 2.61 3.72
C ASP A 10 -4.16 3.58 4.92
N LEU A 11 -5.30 4.05 5.41
CA LEU A 11 -5.46 4.86 6.62
C LEU A 11 -5.01 4.15 7.91
N ASN A 12 -4.80 2.83 7.87
CA ASN A 12 -4.14 2.09 8.96
C ASN A 12 -2.68 2.53 9.17
N ASP A 13 -2.01 3.05 8.14
CA ASP A 13 -0.70 3.67 8.26
C ASP A 13 -0.87 5.13 8.69
N THR A 14 -0.49 5.43 9.94
CA THR A 14 -0.63 6.77 10.53
C THR A 14 0.06 7.85 9.69
N SER A 15 1.21 7.53 9.10
CA SER A 15 1.97 8.46 8.26
C SER A 15 1.27 8.80 6.94
N PHE A 16 0.48 7.86 6.42
CA PHE A 16 -0.36 8.10 5.24
C PHE A 16 -1.66 8.80 5.62
N ALA A 17 -2.31 8.36 6.70
CA ALA A 17 -3.55 8.93 7.21
C ALA A 17 -3.40 10.43 7.48
N ASP A 18 -2.34 10.84 8.19
CA ASP A 18 -2.08 12.25 8.50
C ASP A 18 -1.90 13.09 7.23
N LYS A 19 -1.16 12.57 6.25
CA LYS A 19 -0.93 13.26 4.97
C LYS A 19 -2.22 13.44 4.17
N VAL A 20 -3.09 12.45 4.14
CA VAL A 20 -4.34 12.47 3.36
C VAL A 20 -5.43 13.28 4.08
N LYS A 21 -5.51 13.20 5.41
CA LYS A 21 -6.52 13.87 6.24
C LYS A 21 -6.57 15.39 6.00
N HIS A 22 -5.41 16.02 5.80
CA HIS A 22 -5.32 17.46 5.56
C HIS A 22 -5.47 17.86 4.09
N ALA A 23 -5.43 16.90 3.15
CA ALA A 23 -5.54 17.16 1.71
C ALA A 23 -7.02 17.16 1.25
N ARG A 24 -7.71 18.29 1.47
CA ARG A 24 -9.14 18.47 1.07
C ARG A 24 -9.31 18.61 -0.45
N ASP A 25 -8.43 19.38 -1.09
CA ASP A 25 -8.46 19.60 -2.53
C ASP A 25 -8.09 18.31 -3.29
N PRO A 26 -8.91 17.82 -4.25
CA PRO A 26 -8.66 16.57 -4.96
C PRO A 26 -7.32 16.53 -5.70
N LYS A 27 -6.88 17.66 -6.28
CA LYS A 27 -5.61 17.72 -7.02
C LYS A 27 -4.43 17.57 -6.07
N THR A 28 -4.48 18.25 -4.94
CA THR A 28 -3.50 18.12 -3.85
C THR A 28 -3.50 16.70 -3.29
N ARG A 29 -4.68 16.12 -3.02
CA ARG A 29 -4.82 14.75 -2.52
C ARG A 29 -4.19 13.72 -3.46
N MET A 30 -4.41 13.86 -4.77
CA MET A 30 -3.78 12.98 -5.76
C MET A 30 -2.25 13.05 -5.70
N SER A 31 -1.67 14.25 -5.63
CA SER A 31 -0.21 14.44 -5.53
C SER A 31 0.36 13.81 -4.25
N VAL A 32 -0.32 14.02 -3.11
CA VAL A 32 0.08 13.44 -1.82
C VAL A 32 0.05 11.91 -1.87
N VAL A 33 -1.07 11.34 -2.33
CA VAL A 33 -1.24 9.89 -2.44
C VAL A 33 -0.22 9.28 -3.39
N TRP A 34 0.02 9.91 -4.55
CA TRP A 34 1.00 9.45 -5.53
C TRP A 34 2.42 9.47 -4.96
N ASN A 35 2.82 10.56 -4.30
CA ASN A 35 4.14 10.70 -3.70
C ASN A 35 4.40 9.66 -2.60
N TYR A 36 3.34 9.28 -1.87
CA TYR A 36 3.42 8.21 -0.88
C TYR A 36 3.51 6.83 -1.54
N CYS A 37 2.61 6.53 -2.47
CA CYS A 37 2.52 5.19 -3.06
C CYS A 37 3.65 4.87 -4.05
N LYS A 38 4.34 5.87 -4.64
CA LYS A 38 5.41 5.61 -5.61
C LYS A 38 6.64 4.91 -4.99
N THR A 39 6.88 5.09 -3.70
CA THR A 39 8.02 4.51 -2.98
C THR A 39 7.75 3.06 -2.54
N LYS A 40 6.48 2.66 -2.41
CA LYS A 40 6.09 1.29 -2.07
C LYS A 40 6.36 0.33 -3.24
N THR A 41 7.33 -0.57 -3.05
CA THR A 41 7.77 -1.57 -4.03
C THR A 41 7.10 -2.93 -3.86
N ILE A 42 6.25 -3.12 -2.85
CA ILE A 42 5.50 -4.36 -2.60
C ILE A 42 4.05 -3.99 -2.31
N CYS A 43 3.11 -4.81 -2.79
CA CYS A 43 1.69 -4.70 -2.43
C CYS A 43 1.45 -5.45 -1.12
N GLU A 44 1.61 -4.77 0.01
CA GLU A 44 1.55 -5.36 1.36
C GLU A 44 0.29 -6.21 1.58
N THR A 45 0.46 -7.47 1.98
CA THR A 45 -0.63 -8.37 2.38
C THR A 45 -1.01 -8.12 3.83
N ASP A 46 -2.13 -8.70 4.26
CA ASP A 46 -2.39 -8.83 5.69
C ASP A 46 -1.33 -9.74 6.30
N ALA A 47 -0.74 -9.33 7.43
CA ALA A 47 0.00 -10.25 8.25
C ALA A 47 -1.02 -11.19 8.87
N ILE A 48 -0.95 -12.48 8.50
CA ILE A 48 -1.55 -13.52 9.33
C ILE A 48 -0.58 -13.64 10.49
N GLU A 49 -0.87 -12.99 11.62
CA GLU A 49 -0.19 -13.37 12.85
C GLU A 49 -0.57 -14.84 13.08
N GLU A 50 0.43 -15.74 13.04
CA GLU A 50 0.23 -17.12 13.48
C GLU A 50 -0.28 -17.05 14.91
N THR A 51 -1.57 -17.30 15.09
CA THR A 51 -2.17 -17.36 16.41
C THR A 51 -1.50 -18.51 17.16
N ASP A 52 -0.70 -18.19 18.17
CA ASP A 52 -0.24 -19.16 19.16
C ASP A 52 -1.49 -19.85 19.73
N PRO A 53 -1.62 -21.19 19.68
CA PRO A 53 -2.85 -21.92 20.00
C PRO A 53 -3.28 -21.82 21.48
N ASP A 54 -2.52 -21.10 22.33
CA ASP A 54 -2.75 -20.98 23.77
C ASP A 54 -3.22 -19.59 24.25
N MET A 55 -3.58 -18.64 23.37
CA MET A 55 -4.16 -17.36 23.80
C MET A 55 -5.71 -17.34 23.80
N PRO A 56 -6.36 -16.81 24.86
CA PRO A 56 -7.82 -16.68 24.92
C PRO A 56 -8.35 -15.67 23.90
N ASP A 57 -9.46 -16.06 23.26
CA ASP A 57 -10.06 -15.56 22.01
C ASP A 57 -10.63 -14.11 22.03
N GLU A 58 -10.17 -13.22 22.93
CA GLU A 58 -10.90 -11.96 23.20
C GLU A 58 -10.07 -10.67 23.29
N ALA A 59 -8.76 -10.66 23.03
CA ALA A 59 -7.95 -9.48 23.38
C ALA A 59 -6.97 -8.91 22.34
N ALA A 60 -7.06 -9.28 21.05
CA ALA A 60 -6.26 -8.61 20.03
C ALA A 60 -7.16 -8.09 18.91
N PRO A 61 -7.28 -6.76 18.70
CA PRO A 61 -7.82 -6.27 17.45
C PRO A 61 -6.81 -6.69 16.38
N VAL A 62 -7.09 -7.80 15.68
CA VAL A 62 -6.38 -8.21 14.48
C VAL A 62 -6.36 -6.97 13.61
N LYS A 63 -5.21 -6.30 13.53
CA LYS A 63 -5.07 -5.09 12.73
C LYS A 63 -5.26 -5.57 11.31
N LYS A 64 -6.50 -5.49 10.81
CA LYS A 64 -6.85 -5.80 9.42
C LYS A 64 -5.85 -5.03 8.59
N GLY A 65 -4.94 -5.76 7.97
CA GLY A 65 -3.85 -5.13 7.26
C GLY A 65 -4.39 -4.44 6.00
N HIS A 66 -3.43 -4.04 5.18
CA HIS A 66 -3.74 -3.38 3.92
C HIS A 66 -4.53 -4.28 2.95
N GLY A 67 -4.53 -5.61 3.10
CA GLY A 67 -5.24 -6.57 2.28
C GLY A 67 -4.80 -6.55 0.82
N GLY A 68 -3.51 -6.35 0.57
CA GLY A 68 -2.90 -6.44 -0.76
C GLY A 68 -2.59 -7.89 -1.18
N CYS A 69 -1.95 -8.05 -2.34
CA CYS A 69 -1.73 -9.36 -2.98
C CYS A 69 -0.27 -9.85 -2.97
N GLY A 70 0.65 -9.16 -2.29
CA GLY A 70 2.06 -9.52 -2.22
C GLY A 70 2.87 -9.20 -3.48
N HIS A 71 2.22 -8.83 -4.59
CA HIS A 71 2.89 -8.58 -5.87
C HIS A 71 3.96 -7.48 -5.78
N VAL A 72 5.16 -7.76 -6.28
CA VAL A 72 6.25 -6.78 -6.39
C VAL A 72 5.84 -5.67 -7.36
N GLN A 73 6.03 -4.42 -6.98
CA GLN A 73 5.59 -3.26 -7.74
C GLN A 73 6.75 -2.68 -8.56
N PRO A 74 6.60 -2.58 -9.89
CA PRO A 74 7.64 -2.04 -10.74
C PRO A 74 7.72 -0.51 -10.62
N GLN A 75 8.85 0.04 -11.04
CA GLN A 75 8.97 1.46 -11.37
C GLN A 75 8.41 1.69 -12.77
N ILE A 76 7.42 2.57 -12.90
CA ILE A 76 6.79 2.90 -14.18
C ILE A 76 7.55 4.07 -14.81
N ARG A 77 8.10 3.87 -16.00
CA ARG A 77 8.83 4.89 -16.78
C ARG A 77 8.08 5.19 -18.07
N LYS A 78 7.93 6.47 -18.42
CA LYS A 78 7.32 6.90 -19.68
C LYS A 78 8.42 7.23 -20.68
N GLU A 79 8.30 6.68 -21.89
CA GLU A 79 9.17 7.00 -23.02
C GLU A 79 8.28 7.18 -24.27
N GLY A 80 8.22 8.41 -24.77
CA GLY A 80 7.27 8.79 -25.82
C GLY A 80 5.82 8.47 -25.44
N LEU A 81 5.19 7.59 -26.23
CA LEU A 81 3.82 7.12 -26.03
C LEU A 81 3.74 5.75 -25.33
N LYS A 82 4.86 5.22 -24.83
CA LYS A 82 4.93 3.91 -24.16
C LYS A 82 5.20 4.07 -22.66
N LEU A 83 4.67 3.14 -21.89
CA LEU A 83 4.98 2.96 -20.46
C LEU A 83 5.73 1.65 -20.28
N PHE A 84 6.88 1.72 -19.61
CA PHE A 84 7.73 0.59 -19.29
C PHE A 84 7.65 0.29 -17.80
N LEU A 85 7.47 -0.99 -17.47
CA LEU A 85 7.48 -1.49 -16.10
C LEU A 85 8.85 -2.08 -15.81
N GLN A 86 9.64 -1.41 -14.96
CA GLN A 86 10.95 -1.88 -14.54
C GLN A 86 10.86 -2.51 -13.14
N TYR A 87 10.97 -3.83 -13.08
CA TYR A 87 11.12 -4.55 -11.82
C TYR A 87 12.59 -4.51 -11.40
N LYS A 88 12.85 -4.03 -10.17
CA LYS A 88 14.18 -4.18 -9.59
C LYS A 88 14.32 -5.65 -9.20
N LYS A 89 15.39 -6.31 -9.67
CA LYS A 89 15.77 -7.61 -9.12
C LYS A 89 16.16 -7.37 -7.66
N THR A 90 15.44 -8.00 -6.75
CA THR A 90 15.89 -8.20 -5.36
C THR A 90 17.16 -9.05 -5.36
#